data_AF-A0A944J237-F1
#
_entry.id   AF-A0A944J237-F1
#
_cell.length_a   1.000
_cell.length_b   1.000
_cell.length_c   1.000
_cell.angle_alpha   90.00
_cell.angle_beta   90.00
_cell.angle_gamma   90.00
#
_symmetry.space_group_name_H-M   'P 1'
#
loop_
_entity.id
_entity.type
_entity.pdbx_description
1 polymer ?
#
loop_
_entity_poly.entity_id
_entity_poly.type
_entity_poly.pdbx_seq_one_letter_code
_entity_poly.pdbx_strand_id
1 'polypeptide(L)'
;MIHEPVLIPPLAASAALVHSAPTLPLAQPRNVVIGHLAGSVVGYAVLAAAGSSAWAAAVAAGVTLALNMLARTPHSPAVATAVIIVLQTPAPGRFIPLLLGSAVLLVLTGYAASRVRRTAPKYPVYWW
;
A
#
# COMPACT_ATOMS: atom_id res chain seq x y z
N MET A 1 -7.57 -1.62 -23.15
CA MET A 1 -7.36 -2.66 -22.12
C MET A 1 -6.45 -2.07 -21.06
N ILE A 2 -6.87 -2.03 -19.80
CA ILE A 2 -6.05 -1.49 -18.70
C ILE A 2 -4.90 -2.46 -18.42
N HIS A 3 -3.65 -2.02 -18.60
CA HIS A 3 -2.48 -2.91 -18.58
C HIS A 3 -2.02 -3.32 -17.15
N GLU A 4 -2.61 -2.77 -16.08
CA GLU A 4 -2.26 -3.08 -14.68
C GLU A 4 -3.48 -3.10 -13.73
N PRO A 5 -4.47 -3.98 -13.93
CA PRO A 5 -5.61 -4.09 -13.01
C PRO A 5 -5.19 -4.47 -11.58
N VAL A 6 -4.01 -5.07 -11.43
CA VAL A 6 -3.41 -5.52 -10.16
C VAL A 6 -3.12 -4.40 -9.17
N LEU A 7 -2.95 -3.15 -9.60
CA LEU A 7 -2.74 -2.02 -8.69
C LEU A 7 -4.06 -1.45 -8.16
N ILE A 8 -5.17 -1.70 -8.84
CA ILE A 8 -6.46 -1.08 -8.50
C ILE A 8 -6.88 -1.42 -7.06
N PRO A 9 -6.92 -2.69 -6.60
CA PRO A 9 -7.41 -2.99 -5.27
C PRO A 9 -6.61 -2.34 -4.12
N PRO A 10 -5.26 -2.47 -4.04
CA PRO A 10 -4.51 -1.89 -2.95
C PRO A 10 -4.55 -0.36 -2.99
N LEU A 11 -4.38 0.27 -4.16
CA LEU A 11 -4.35 1.73 -4.25
C LEU A 11 -5.74 2.35 -4.05
N ALA A 12 -6.82 1.69 -4.47
CA ALA A 12 -8.18 2.15 -4.20
C ALA A 12 -8.50 2.11 -2.71
N ALA A 13 -8.11 1.05 -2.00
CA ALA A 13 -8.26 0.97 -0.56
C ALA A 13 -7.43 2.04 0.18
N SER A 14 -6.19 2.29 -0.26
CA SER A 14 -5.37 3.39 0.25
C SER A 14 -6.03 4.74 0.00
N ALA A 15 -6.61 4.96 -1.19
CA ALA A 15 -7.27 6.20 -1.54
C ALA A 15 -8.52 6.46 -0.69
N ALA A 16 -9.32 5.43 -0.43
CA ALA A 16 -10.45 5.51 0.47
C ALA A 16 -10.02 5.93 1.89
N LEU A 17 -8.91 5.39 2.40
CA LEU A 17 -8.38 5.79 3.71
C LEU A 17 -7.87 7.23 3.72
N VAL A 18 -7.03 7.59 2.75
CA VAL A 18 -6.42 8.93 2.67
C VAL A 18 -7.47 10.02 2.49
N HIS A 19 -8.54 9.77 1.75
CA HIS A 19 -9.54 10.78 1.44
C HIS A 19 -10.77 10.77 2.35
N SER A 20 -11.17 9.60 2.88
CA SER A 20 -12.35 9.50 3.76
C SER A 20 -11.98 9.56 5.24
N ALA A 21 -10.75 9.20 5.61
CA ALA A 21 -10.29 9.20 7.01
C ALA A 21 -8.83 9.68 7.15
N PRO A 22 -8.48 10.88 6.65
CA PRO A 22 -7.10 11.38 6.56
C PRO A 22 -6.36 11.50 7.90
N THR A 23 -7.08 11.64 9.01
CA THR A 23 -6.47 11.81 10.34
C THR A 23 -6.08 10.48 10.99
N LEU A 24 -6.52 9.35 10.45
CA LEU A 24 -6.19 8.05 11.02
C LEU A 24 -4.70 7.74 10.84
N PRO A 25 -4.06 7.06 11.81
CA PRO A 25 -2.66 6.66 11.70
C PRO A 25 -2.37 5.91 10.40
N LEU A 26 -3.25 4.98 9.99
CA LEU A 26 -3.05 4.17 8.80
C LEU A 26 -3.08 4.93 7.45
N ALA A 27 -3.60 6.16 7.44
CA ALA A 27 -3.63 7.00 6.25
C ALA A 27 -2.37 7.86 6.09
N GLN A 28 -1.49 7.91 7.10
CA GLN A 28 -0.35 8.84 7.09
C GLN A 28 0.70 8.47 6.02
N PRO A 29 1.41 9.46 5.45
CA PRO A 29 2.33 9.26 4.32
C PRO A 29 3.34 8.15 4.49
N ARG A 30 3.99 8.11 5.66
CA ARG A 30 4.95 7.05 6.02
C ARG A 30 4.31 5.68 5.96
N ASN A 31 3.09 5.55 6.45
CA ASN A 31 2.39 4.27 6.51
C ASN A 31 1.95 3.81 5.12
N VAL A 32 1.46 4.73 4.28
CA VAL A 32 1.11 4.43 2.88
C VAL A 32 2.34 3.94 2.11
N VAL A 33 3.42 4.73 2.11
CA VAL A 33 4.61 4.44 1.29
C VAL A 33 5.40 3.25 1.83
N ILE A 34 5.80 3.28 3.11
CA ILE A 34 6.59 2.20 3.71
C ILE A 34 5.76 0.92 3.80
N GLY A 35 4.47 1.03 4.12
CA GLY A 35 3.59 -0.13 4.17
C GLY A 35 3.56 -0.87 2.82
N HIS A 36 3.30 -0.16 1.72
CA HIS A 36 3.29 -0.78 0.39
C HIS A 36 4.65 -1.35 -0.02
N LEU A 37 5.76 -0.69 0.32
CA LEU A 37 7.11 -1.21 0.05
C LEU A 37 7.43 -2.45 0.89
N ALA A 38 7.05 -2.47 2.17
CA ALA A 38 7.22 -3.64 3.02
C ALA A 38 6.37 -4.81 2.50
N GLY A 39 5.12 -4.54 2.12
CA GLY A 39 4.25 -5.54 1.49
C GLY A 39 4.79 -6.05 0.16
N SER A 40 5.44 -5.21 -0.64
CA SER A 40 6.03 -5.66 -1.89
C SER A 40 7.26 -6.54 -1.67
N VAL A 41 8.13 -6.18 -0.74
CA VAL A 41 9.28 -7.00 -0.33
C VAL A 41 8.81 -8.36 0.17
N VAL A 42 7.85 -8.39 1.10
CA VAL A 42 7.30 -9.65 1.63
C VAL A 42 6.63 -10.47 0.53
N GLY A 43 5.78 -9.86 -0.31
CA GLY A 43 5.09 -10.54 -1.40
C GLY A 43 6.05 -11.22 -2.37
N TYR A 44 7.09 -10.51 -2.81
CA TYR A 44 8.09 -11.09 -3.73
C TYR A 44 8.99 -12.12 -3.04
N ALA A 45 9.35 -11.93 -1.77
CA ALA A 45 10.13 -12.91 -1.02
C ALA A 45 9.36 -14.23 -0.85
N VAL A 46 8.08 -14.15 -0.48
CA VAL A 46 7.23 -15.34 -0.34
C VAL A 46 6.97 -16.00 -1.69
N LEU A 47 6.70 -15.22 -2.75
CA LEU A 47 6.56 -15.75 -4.10
C LEU A 47 7.81 -16.51 -4.55
N ALA A 48 9.00 -15.96 -4.30
CA ALA A 48 10.27 -16.60 -4.64
C ALA A 48 10.52 -17.89 -3.84
N ALA A 49 10.10 -17.93 -2.56
CA ALA A 49 10.35 -19.06 -1.67
C ALA A 49 9.32 -20.21 -1.81
N ALA A 50 8.05 -19.89 -2.04
CA ALA A 50 6.94 -20.84 -1.97
C ALA A 50 6.08 -20.91 -3.24
N GLY A 51 6.38 -20.10 -4.26
CA GLY A 51 5.61 -20.02 -5.49
C GLY A 51 4.24 -19.35 -5.33
N SER A 52 3.46 -19.39 -6.41
CA SER A 52 2.11 -18.81 -6.43
C SER A 52 1.08 -19.82 -5.94
N SER A 53 0.46 -19.54 -4.79
CA SER A 53 -0.68 -20.30 -4.27
C SER A 53 -1.49 -19.47 -3.29
N ALA A 54 -2.74 -19.90 -3.01
CA ALA A 54 -3.57 -19.26 -1.99
C ALA A 54 -2.93 -19.33 -0.59
N TRP A 55 -2.25 -20.44 -0.27
CA TRP A 55 -1.51 -20.59 0.99
C TRP A 55 -0.32 -19.65 1.08
N ALA A 56 0.49 -19.53 0.03
CA ALA A 56 1.59 -18.58 -0.03
C ALA A 56 1.08 -17.13 0.11
N ALA A 57 -0.05 -16.80 -0.52
CA ALA A 57 -0.65 -15.47 -0.41
C ALA A 57 -1.14 -15.17 1.02
N ALA A 58 -1.73 -16.16 1.71
CA ALA A 58 -2.13 -16.03 3.10
C ALA A 58 -0.92 -15.82 4.03
N VAL A 59 0.18 -16.53 3.80
CA VAL A 59 1.45 -16.33 4.52
C VAL A 59 1.99 -14.93 4.27
N ALA A 60 2.07 -14.49 3.01
CA ALA A 60 2.51 -13.15 2.66
C ALA A 60 1.64 -12.05 3.31
N ALA A 61 0.32 -12.27 3.37
CA ALA A 61 -0.60 -11.38 4.04
C ALA A 61 -0.29 -11.23 5.54
N GLY A 62 -0.17 -12.37 6.25
CA GLY A 62 0.12 -12.40 7.68
C GLY A 62 1.49 -11.78 8.02
N VAL A 63 2.53 -12.12 7.26
CA VAL A 63 3.88 -11.58 7.43
C VAL A 63 3.90 -10.07 7.16
N THR A 64 3.21 -9.61 6.11
CA THR A 64 3.12 -8.17 5.79
C THR A 64 2.42 -7.40 6.91
N LEU A 65 1.32 -7.94 7.43
CA LEU A 65 0.60 -7.33 8.55
C LEU A 65 1.51 -7.22 9.78
N ALA A 66 2.16 -8.33 10.18
CA ALA A 66 3.06 -8.36 11.32
C ALA A 66 4.24 -7.39 11.15
N LEU A 67 4.86 -7.35 9.97
CA LEU A 67 5.96 -6.46 9.66
C LEU A 67 5.54 -4.98 9.72
N ASN A 68 4.37 -4.64 9.18
CA ASN A 68 3.83 -3.27 9.24
C ASN A 68 3.52 -2.84 10.68
N MET A 69 3.02 -3.75 11.53
CA MET A 69 2.84 -3.48 12.96
C MET A 69 4.20 -3.23 13.64
N LEU A 70 5.18 -4.11 13.40
CA LEU A 70 6.52 -4.02 14.00
C LEU A 70 7.28 -2.76 13.57
N ALA A 71 7.20 -2.42 12.28
CA ALA A 71 7.81 -1.22 11.72
C ALA A 71 7.10 0.08 12.16
N ARG A 72 6.00 -0.02 12.94
CA ARG A 72 5.14 1.13 13.30
C ARG A 72 4.65 1.87 12.05
N THR A 73 4.32 1.12 11.02
CA THR A 73 3.75 1.62 9.75
C THR A 73 2.46 0.88 9.40
N PRO A 74 1.43 0.94 10.26
CA PRO A 74 0.15 0.26 10.02
C PRO A 74 -0.47 0.73 8.71
N HIS A 75 -0.58 -0.14 7.71
CA HIS A 75 -1.28 0.18 6.47
C HIS A 75 -1.90 -1.08 5.88
N SER A 76 -3.16 -1.34 6.23
CA SER A 76 -3.85 -2.58 5.81
C SER A 76 -3.93 -2.78 4.29
N PRO A 77 -4.01 -1.74 3.41
CA PRO A 77 -3.96 -1.95 1.96
C PRO A 77 -2.66 -2.58 1.45
N ALA A 78 -1.55 -2.44 2.18
CA ALA A 78 -0.30 -3.10 1.82
C ALA A 78 -0.37 -4.63 1.92
N VAL A 79 -1.25 -5.16 2.77
CA VAL A 79 -1.52 -6.60 2.84
C VAL A 79 -2.06 -7.10 1.50
N ALA A 80 -2.97 -6.34 0.87
CA ALA A 80 -3.48 -6.65 -0.46
C ALA A 80 -2.38 -6.56 -1.53
N THR A 81 -1.42 -5.63 -1.41
CA THR A 81 -0.24 -5.59 -2.28
C THR A 81 0.55 -6.90 -2.25
N ALA A 82 0.84 -7.43 -1.06
CA ALA A 82 1.59 -8.68 -0.92
C ALA A 82 0.83 -9.87 -1.51
N VAL A 83 -0.48 -9.96 -1.24
CA VAL A 83 -1.36 -11.00 -1.79
C VAL A 83 -1.37 -10.97 -3.32
N ILE A 84 -1.54 -9.79 -3.91
CA ILE A 84 -1.57 -9.62 -5.36
C ILE A 84 -0.25 -10.03 -5.99
N ILE A 85 0.88 -9.67 -5.38
CA ILE A 85 2.19 -10.08 -5.90
C ILE A 85 2.27 -11.61 -5.97
N VAL A 86 1.88 -12.31 -4.91
CA VAL A 86 1.93 -13.77 -4.89
C VAL A 86 0.97 -14.39 -5.90
N LEU A 87 -0.27 -13.89 -5.99
CA LEU A 87 -1.31 -14.49 -6.83
C LEU A 87 -1.24 -14.11 -8.31
N GLN A 88 -0.64 -12.97 -8.65
CA GLN A 88 -0.63 -12.45 -10.03
C GLN A 88 0.78 -12.31 -10.61
N THR A 89 1.81 -12.59 -9.80
CA THR A 89 3.22 -12.64 -10.19
C THR A 89 3.67 -11.49 -11.11
N PRO A 90 3.34 -10.21 -10.78
CA PRO A 90 3.65 -9.09 -11.66
C PRO A 90 5.17 -8.86 -11.70
N ALA A 91 5.69 -8.43 -12.86
CA ALA A 91 7.11 -8.18 -13.02
C ALA A 91 7.61 -7.08 -12.06
N PRO A 92 8.59 -7.34 -11.17
CA PRO A 92 9.05 -6.39 -10.16
C PRO A 92 9.49 -5.04 -10.74
N GLY A 93 10.21 -5.07 -11.87
CA GLY A 93 10.76 -3.88 -12.53
C GLY A 93 9.69 -2.90 -13.04
N ARG A 94 8.45 -3.35 -13.23
CA ARG A 94 7.31 -2.50 -13.61
C ARG A 94 6.39 -2.22 -12.41
N PHE A 95 6.11 -3.24 -11.62
CA PHE A 95 5.16 -3.14 -10.51
C PHE A 95 5.63 -2.23 -9.39
N ILE A 96 6.89 -2.35 -8.95
CA ILE A 96 7.42 -1.57 -7.81
C ILE A 96 7.48 -0.07 -8.14
N PRO A 97 8.01 0.39 -9.30
CA PRO A 97 7.99 1.81 -9.63
C PRO A 97 6.57 2.39 -9.74
N LEU A 98 5.62 1.64 -10.33
CA LEU A 98 4.23 2.08 -10.45
C LEU A 98 3.52 2.15 -9.10
N LEU A 99 3.75 1.15 -8.23
CA LEU A 99 3.22 1.13 -6.86
C LEU A 99 3.74 2.34 -6.07
N LEU A 100 5.05 2.57 -6.10
CA LEU A 100 5.68 3.70 -5.40
C LEU A 100 5.18 5.04 -5.95
N GLY A 101 5.17 5.20 -7.27
CA GLY A 101 4.67 6.41 -7.93
C GLY A 101 3.21 6.70 -7.58
N SER A 102 2.36 5.66 -7.60
CA SER A 102 0.94 5.78 -7.25
C SER A 102 0.73 6.10 -5.76
N ALA A 103 1.51 5.47 -4.86
CA ALA A 103 1.45 5.74 -3.43
C ALA A 103 1.89 7.17 -3.09
N VAL A 104 2.98 7.64 -3.70
CA VAL A 104 3.43 9.04 -3.56
C VAL A 104 2.41 10.01 -4.14
N LEU A 105 1.88 9.74 -5.33
CA LEU A 105 0.85 10.58 -5.94
C LEU A 105 -0.39 10.67 -5.04
N LEU A 106 -0.81 9.55 -4.44
CA LEU A 106 -1.95 9.53 -3.52
C LEU A 106 -1.69 10.37 -2.25
N VAL A 107 -0.49 10.31 -1.70
CA VAL A 107 -0.10 11.18 -0.58
C VAL A 107 -0.16 12.65 -1.00
N LEU A 108 0.33 12.98 -2.19
CA LEU A 108 0.31 14.34 -2.72
C LEU A 108 -1.11 14.86 -2.95
N THR A 109 -2.02 14.02 -3.46
CA THR A 109 -3.43 14.42 -3.63
C THR A 109 -4.12 14.60 -2.27
N GLY A 110 -3.83 13.74 -1.28
CA GLY A 110 -4.29 13.91 0.10
C GLY A 110 -3.80 15.22 0.72
N TYR A 111 -2.51 15.53 0.53
CA TYR A 111 -1.91 16.79 0.98
C TYR A 111 -2.57 18.00 0.31
N ALA A 112 -2.67 18.01 -1.02
CA ALA A 112 -3.28 19.09 -1.78
C ALA A 112 -4.75 19.30 -1.37
N ALA A 113 -5.52 18.22 -1.19
CA ALA A 113 -6.90 18.28 -0.72
C ALA A 113 -7.03 19.00 0.63
N SER A 114 -6.10 18.76 1.57
CA SER A 114 -6.08 19.43 2.87
C SER A 114 -5.74 20.93 2.80
N ARG A 115 -5.14 21.39 1.70
CA ARG A 115 -4.76 22.79 1.49
C ARG A 115 -5.82 23.57 0.70
N VAL A 116 -6.52 22.91 -0.22
CA VAL A 116 -7.56 23.52 -1.06
C VAL A 116 -8.89 23.63 -0.32
N ARG A 117 -9.29 22.61 0.45
CA ARG A 117 -10.58 22.58 1.13
C ARG A 117 -10.46 23.18 2.53
N ARG A 118 -11.07 24.36 2.74
CA ARG A 118 -11.05 25.08 4.04
C ARG A 118 -11.55 24.26 5.24
N THR A 119 -12.47 23.32 5.00
CA THR A 119 -13.06 22.45 6.04
C THR A 119 -12.41 21.07 6.10
N ALA A 120 -11.45 20.75 5.23
CA ALA A 120 -10.82 19.43 5.25
C ALA A 120 -9.91 19.29 6.48
N PRO A 121 -9.85 18.09 7.09
CA PRO A 121 -8.88 17.81 8.14
C PRO A 121 -7.45 18.03 7.63
N LYS A 122 -6.56 18.49 8.52
CA LYS A 122 -5.15 18.65 8.20
C LYS A 122 -4.53 17.29 7.88
N TYR A 123 -3.94 17.20 6.69
CA TYR A 123 -3.17 16.05 6.25
C TYR A 123 -1.80 16.50 5.74
N PRO A 124 -0.73 15.78 6.08
CA PRO A 124 -0.69 14.73 7.11
C PRO A 124 -0.79 15.29 8.54
N VAL A 125 -1.16 14.42 9.48
CA VAL A 125 -1.09 14.67 10.93
C VAL A 125 0.34 14.52 11.42
N TYR A 126 1.08 13.54 10.89
CA TYR A 126 2.52 13.35 11.12
C TYR A 126 3.18 12.74 9.89
N TRP A 127 4.49 12.97 9.74
CA TRP A 127 5.28 12.40 8.65
C TRP A 127 6.07 11.16 9.07
N TRP A 128 6.46 11.03 10.34
CA TRP A 128 7.31 9.95 10.86
C TRP A 128 6.82 9.46 12.21
#